data_AF-A0A7S0UA86-F1
#
_entry.id   AF-A0A7S0UA86-F1
#
_cell.length_a   1.000
_cell.length_b   1.000
_cell.length_c   1.000
_cell.angle_alpha   90.00
_cell.angle_beta   90.00
_cell.angle_gamma   90.00
#
_symmetry.space_group_name_H-M   'P 1'
#
loop_
_entity.id
_entity.type
_entity.pdbx_description
1 polymer ?
#
loop_
_entity_poly.entity_id
_entity_poly.type
_entity_poly.pdbx_seq_one_letter_code
_entity_poly.pdbx_strand_id
1 'polypeptide(L)'
;LVLPKKSEVGGDDAIVAVMQAIRFLSYSSESNRTQFGDLGVCETLSSLIDLKVEEALEASASPVGSLAWKVVGAGLTAVSYLSYRHPSNRHKCLSTGLLQRINSMNRCKLPE
;
A
#
# COMPACT_ATOMS: atom_id res chain seq x y z
N LEU A 1 36.28 -12.10 -11.91
CA LEU A 1 34.83 -11.80 -11.97
C LEU A 1 34.30 -11.80 -10.54
N VAL A 2 34.16 -10.62 -9.94
CA VAL A 2 33.50 -10.48 -8.64
C VAL A 2 32.00 -10.48 -8.92
N LEU A 3 31.32 -11.56 -8.55
CA LEU A 3 29.86 -11.60 -8.61
C LEU A 3 29.32 -10.57 -7.61
N PRO A 4 28.35 -9.71 -7.99
CA PRO A 4 27.73 -8.81 -7.04
C PRO A 4 27.08 -9.64 -5.94
N LYS A 5 27.38 -9.28 -4.69
CA LYS A 5 26.72 -9.85 -3.50
C LYS A 5 25.21 -9.71 -3.71
N LYS A 6 24.50 -10.83 -3.55
CA LYS A 6 23.04 -10.88 -3.43
C LYS A 6 22.67 -9.86 -2.35
N SER A 7 22.25 -8.66 -2.74
CA SER A 7 21.70 -7.72 -1.77
C SER A 7 20.41 -8.40 -1.31
N GLU A 8 20.32 -8.69 -0.03
CA GLU A 8 19.07 -9.05 0.59
C GLU A 8 18.17 -7.84 0.40
N VAL A 9 17.35 -7.86 -0.66
CA VAL A 9 16.22 -6.94 -0.78
C VAL A 9 15.38 -7.23 0.46
N GLY A 10 15.35 -6.29 1.40
CA GLY A 10 14.57 -6.45 2.63
C GLY A 10 13.12 -6.74 2.25
N GLY A 11 12.42 -7.57 3.03
CA GLY A 11 11.07 -8.02 2.71
C GLY A 11 10.11 -6.87 2.38
N ASP A 12 10.26 -5.72 3.05
CA ASP A 12 9.45 -4.54 2.81
C ASP A 12 9.79 -3.79 1.50
N ASP A 13 11.04 -3.80 1.03
CA ASP A 13 11.39 -3.23 -0.29
C ASP A 13 10.73 -4.02 -1.42
N ALA A 14 10.68 -5.35 -1.27
CA ALA A 14 9.95 -6.22 -2.20
C ALA A 14 8.44 -5.93 -2.17
N ILE A 15 7.87 -5.72 -0.97
CA ILE A 15 6.47 -5.32 -0.81
C ILE A 15 6.17 -4.01 -1.55
N VAL A 16 7.02 -2.99 -1.36
CA VAL A 16 6.88 -1.70 -2.06
C VAL A 16 6.92 -1.89 -3.58
N ALA A 17 7.85 -2.69 -4.08
CA ALA A 17 7.96 -2.98 -5.51
C ALA A 17 6.70 -3.67 -6.07
N VAL A 18 6.15 -4.65 -5.33
CA VAL A 18 4.89 -5.32 -5.70
C VAL A 18 3.71 -4.36 -5.75
N MET A 19 3.58 -3.48 -4.75
CA MET A 19 2.52 -2.47 -4.72
C MET A 19 2.63 -1.48 -5.90
N GLN A 20 3.85 -1.09 -6.27
CA GLN A 20 4.10 -0.27 -7.45
C GLN A 20 3.71 -1.01 -8.73
N ALA A 21 4.04 -2.30 -8.86
CA ALA A 21 3.64 -3.11 -10.00
C ALA A 21 2.12 -3.22 -10.12
N ILE A 22 1.40 -3.48 -9.01
CA ILE A 22 -0.07 -3.52 -8.96
C ILE A 22 -0.64 -2.18 -9.43
N ARG A 23 -0.10 -1.06 -8.95
CA ARG A 23 -0.50 0.29 -9.41
C ARG A 23 -0.36 0.43 -10.92
N PHE A 24 0.80 0.11 -11.48
CA PHE A 24 1.05 0.25 -12.92
C PHE A 24 0.13 -0.63 -13.75
N LEU A 25 -0.04 -1.89 -13.35
CA LEU A 25 -0.93 -2.84 -14.03
C LEU A 25 -2.40 -2.43 -13.92
N SER A 26 -2.80 -1.72 -12.86
CA SER A 26 -4.19 -1.28 -12.63
C SER A 26 -4.54 0.05 -13.28
N TYR A 27 -3.56 0.88 -13.69
CA TYR A 27 -3.82 2.26 -14.08
C TYR A 27 -4.80 2.40 -15.25
N SER A 28 -4.56 1.67 -16.34
CA SER A 28 -5.35 1.79 -17.57
C SER A 28 -6.05 0.49 -17.98
N SER A 29 -5.97 -0.56 -17.14
CA SER A 29 -6.60 -1.85 -17.44
C SER A 29 -7.73 -2.14 -16.47
N GLU A 30 -8.97 -2.01 -16.96
CA GLU A 30 -10.16 -2.43 -16.20
C GLU A 30 -10.15 -3.92 -15.93
N SER A 31 -9.75 -4.74 -16.93
CA SER A 31 -9.61 -6.19 -16.78
C SER A 31 -8.66 -6.55 -15.64
N ASN A 32 -7.52 -5.87 -15.51
CA ASN A 32 -6.59 -6.13 -14.40
C ASN A 32 -7.20 -5.72 -13.06
N ARG A 33 -7.93 -4.60 -13.00
CA ARG A 33 -8.63 -4.19 -11.77
C ARG A 33 -9.65 -5.24 -11.35
N THR A 34 -10.45 -5.77 -12.28
CA THR A 34 -11.41 -6.83 -12.01
C THR A 34 -10.70 -8.09 -11.53
N GLN A 35 -9.69 -8.57 -12.26
CA GLN A 35 -8.93 -9.76 -11.88
C GLN A 35 -8.28 -9.62 -10.50
N PHE A 36 -7.64 -8.50 -10.21
CA PHE A 36 -7.07 -8.26 -8.89
C PHE A 36 -8.13 -8.19 -7.79
N GLY A 37 -9.30 -7.62 -8.08
CA GLY A 37 -10.43 -7.60 -7.17
C GLY A 37 -11.00 -9.00 -6.90
N ASP A 38 -11.00 -9.89 -7.88
CA ASP A 38 -11.47 -11.26 -7.75
C ASP A 38 -10.45 -12.19 -7.07
N LEU A 39 -9.16 -11.86 -7.20
CA LEU A 39 -8.05 -12.52 -6.51
C LEU A 39 -7.87 -12.08 -5.04
N GLY A 40 -8.68 -11.13 -4.55
CA GLY A 40 -8.59 -10.66 -3.16
C GLY A 40 -7.41 -9.72 -2.89
N VAL A 41 -6.87 -9.06 -3.92
CA VAL A 41 -5.73 -8.14 -3.78
C VAL A 41 -6.12 -6.92 -2.92
N CYS A 42 -7.37 -6.46 -3.02
CA CYS A 42 -7.90 -5.36 -2.20
C CYS A 42 -7.80 -5.65 -0.69
N GLU A 43 -8.23 -6.84 -0.29
CA GLU A 43 -8.26 -7.31 1.08
C GLU A 43 -6.83 -7.51 1.60
N THR A 44 -5.99 -8.15 0.78
CA THR A 44 -4.57 -8.37 1.09
C THR A 44 -3.84 -7.05 1.32
N LEU A 45 -4.02 -6.06 0.43
CA LEU A 45 -3.43 -4.74 0.59
C LEU A 45 -3.96 -4.03 1.83
N SER A 46 -5.25 -4.12 2.11
CA SER A 46 -5.85 -3.49 3.30
C SER A 46 -5.26 -4.05 4.59
N SER A 47 -5.18 -5.38 4.74
CA SER A 47 -4.58 -6.02 5.91
C SER A 47 -3.10 -5.68 6.07
N LEU A 48 -2.35 -5.61 4.97
CA LEU A 48 -0.93 -5.26 5.00
C LEU A 48 -0.71 -3.79 5.36
N ILE A 49 -1.56 -2.89 4.86
CA ILE A 49 -1.54 -1.48 5.26
C ILE A 49 -1.85 -1.35 6.75
N ASP A 50 -2.89 -2.03 7.25
CA ASP A 50 -3.26 -1.98 8.67
C ASP A 50 -2.09 -2.42 9.58
N LEU A 51 -1.42 -3.53 9.25
CA LEU A 51 -0.26 -4.01 9.99
C LEU A 51 0.90 -3.00 10.00
N LYS A 52 1.16 -2.36 8.85
CA LYS A 52 2.25 -1.40 8.71
C LYS A 52 1.92 -0.01 9.27
N VAL A 53 0.64 0.36 9.37
CA VAL A 53 0.21 1.59 10.05
C VAL A 53 0.51 1.50 11.55
N GLU A 54 0.21 0.36 12.18
CA GLU A 54 0.51 0.16 13.60
C GLU A 54 2.04 0.26 13.86
N GLU A 55 2.84 -0.44 13.04
CA GLU A 55 4.31 -0.34 13.08
C GLU A 55 4.81 1.11 12.85
N ALA A 56 4.21 1.83 11.90
CA ALA A 56 4.58 3.20 11.58
C ALA A 56 4.23 4.22 12.68
N LEU A 57 3.16 3.97 13.44
CA LEU A 57 2.72 4.81 14.55
C LEU A 57 3.58 4.57 15.80
N GLU A 58 3.99 3.34 16.08
CA GLU A 58 4.83 2.98 17.23
C GLU A 58 6.29 3.45 17.07
N ALA A 59 6.79 3.53 15.83
CA ALA A 59 8.21 3.77 15.59
C ALA A 59 8.73 5.14 16.05
N SER A 60 7.89 6.12 16.41
CA SER A 60 8.24 7.52 16.81
C SER A 60 9.10 8.33 15.82
N ALA A 61 9.62 7.69 14.78
CA ALA A 61 10.52 8.27 13.80
C ALA A 61 9.74 8.99 12.70
N SER A 62 10.32 10.11 12.27
CA SER A 62 9.81 10.93 11.16
C SER A 62 9.37 10.07 9.96
N PRO A 63 8.22 10.39 9.31
CA PRO A 63 7.74 9.68 8.13
C PRO A 63 8.76 9.63 6.98
N VAL A 64 9.73 10.54 6.98
CA VAL A 64 10.79 10.67 5.97
C VAL A 64 11.95 9.72 6.33
N GLY A 65 11.77 8.41 6.13
CA GLY A 65 12.84 7.43 6.32
C GLY A 65 12.36 6.05 6.77
N SER A 66 11.19 6.00 7.41
CA SER A 66 10.58 4.75 7.84
C SER A 66 10.09 3.92 6.64
N LEU A 67 10.51 2.65 6.63
CA LEU A 67 10.12 1.68 5.63
C LEU A 67 8.63 1.30 5.76
N ALA A 68 8.10 1.25 6.98
CA ALA A 68 6.66 1.07 7.23
C ALA A 68 5.83 2.18 6.58
N TRP A 69 6.25 3.45 6.70
CA TRP A 69 5.59 4.57 6.03
C TRP A 69 5.65 4.48 4.50
N LYS A 70 6.74 3.94 3.92
CA LYS A 70 6.84 3.67 2.48
C LYS A 70 5.86 2.58 2.03
N VAL A 71 5.76 1.49 2.79
CA VAL A 71 4.80 0.41 2.52
C VAL A 71 3.37 0.93 2.58
N VAL A 72 3.02 1.69 3.62
CA VAL A 72 1.70 2.32 3.75
C VAL A 72 1.40 3.22 2.56
N GLY A 73 2.33 4.10 2.17
CA GLY A 73 2.14 5.00 1.03
C GLY A 73 1.96 4.27 -0.31
N ALA A 74 2.77 3.23 -0.55
CA ALA A 74 2.67 2.42 -1.77
C ALA A 74 1.36 1.63 -1.81
N GLY A 75 0.93 1.05 -0.69
CA GLY A 75 -0.31 0.28 -0.57
C GLY A 75 -1.55 1.15 -0.80
N LEU A 76 -1.60 2.33 -0.17
CA LEU A 76 -2.69 3.30 -0.36
C LEU A 76 -2.79 3.76 -1.82
N THR A 77 -1.64 3.96 -2.47
CA THR A 77 -1.62 4.28 -3.89
C THR A 77 -2.19 3.13 -4.70
N ALA A 78 -1.72 1.89 -4.50
CA ALA A 78 -2.23 0.72 -5.21
C ALA A 78 -3.75 0.54 -5.04
N VAL A 79 -4.26 0.68 -3.81
CA VAL A 79 -5.69 0.65 -3.48
C VAL A 79 -6.48 1.72 -4.24
N SER A 80 -5.94 2.94 -4.35
CA SER A 80 -6.59 4.03 -5.10
C SER A 80 -6.75 3.68 -6.58
N TYR A 81 -5.73 3.07 -7.20
CA TYR A 81 -5.81 2.67 -8.62
C TYR A 81 -6.70 1.43 -8.83
N LEU A 82 -6.70 0.48 -7.90
CA LEU A 82 -7.60 -0.69 -7.95
C LEU A 82 -9.07 -0.30 -7.84
N SER A 83 -9.37 0.73 -7.05
CA SER A 83 -10.73 1.24 -6.84
C SER A 83 -11.12 2.36 -7.82
N TYR A 84 -10.17 2.89 -8.60
CA TYR A 84 -10.40 3.98 -9.53
C TYR A 84 -11.44 3.60 -10.58
N ARG A 85 -12.58 4.32 -10.57
CA ARG A 85 -13.73 4.07 -11.44
C ARG A 85 -14.21 2.60 -11.43
N HIS A 86 -13.96 1.85 -10.35
CA HIS A 86 -14.36 0.44 -10.22
C HIS A 86 -15.15 0.23 -8.91
N PRO A 87 -16.48 0.47 -8.91
CA PRO A 87 -17.31 0.48 -7.70
C PRO A 87 -17.24 -0.81 -6.89
N SER A 88 -17.21 -1.97 -7.55
CA SER A 88 -17.10 -3.28 -6.90
C SER A 88 -15.80 -3.42 -6.11
N ASN A 89 -14.70 -2.85 -6.60
CA ASN A 89 -13.43 -2.86 -5.89
C ASN A 89 -13.41 -1.82 -4.78
N ARG A 90 -14.14 -0.71 -4.92
CA ARG A 90 -14.20 0.33 -3.88
C ARG A 90 -14.70 -0.24 -2.55
N HIS A 91 -15.70 -1.12 -2.57
CA HIS A 91 -16.20 -1.77 -1.37
C HIS A 91 -15.20 -2.78 -0.77
N LYS A 92 -14.47 -3.51 -1.64
CA LYS A 92 -13.45 -4.50 -1.22
C LYS A 92 -12.18 -3.83 -0.66
N CYS A 93 -11.71 -2.78 -1.30
CA CYS A 93 -10.45 -2.10 -1.03
C CYS A 93 -10.51 -1.04 0.08
N LEU A 94 -11.69 -0.48 0.36
CA LEU A 94 -11.84 0.63 1.32
C LEU A 94 -12.81 0.21 2.42
N SER A 95 -12.35 -0.68 3.30
CA SER A 95 -13.06 -0.92 4.56
C SER A 95 -13.16 0.41 5.34
N THR A 96 -14.24 0.57 6.09
CA THR A 96 -14.46 1.77 6.91
C THR A 96 -13.34 2.00 7.92
N GLY A 97 -12.72 0.93 8.44
CA GLY A 97 -11.58 0.99 9.36
C GLY A 97 -10.31 1.57 8.72
N LEU A 98 -9.99 1.16 7.49
CA LEU A 98 -8.82 1.68 6.76
C LEU A 98 -8.95 3.18 6.49
N LEU A 99 -10.14 3.63 6.09
CA LEU A 99 -10.42 5.06 5.85
C LEU A 99 -10.27 5.92 7.11
N GLN A 100 -10.72 5.42 8.27
CA GLN A 100 -10.56 6.11 9.54
C GLN A 100 -9.08 6.26 9.93
N ARG A 101 -8.28 5.19 9.75
CA ARG A 101 -6.83 5.21 10.04
C ARG A 101 -6.05 6.14 9.11
N ILE A 102 -6.37 6.17 7.81
CA ILE A 102 -5.80 7.14 6.86
C ILE A 102 -6.05 8.59 7.29
N ASN A 103 -7.29 8.88 7.72
CA ASN A 103 -7.65 10.21 8.19
C ASN A 103 -6.88 10.59 9.47
N SER A 104 -6.66 9.64 10.39
CA SER A 104 -5.83 9.87 11.58
C SER A 104 -4.37 10.16 11.20
N MET A 105 -3.80 9.44 10.22
CA MET A 105 -2.43 9.67 9.75
C MET A 105 -2.25 11.03 9.06
N ASN A 106 -3.24 11.50 8.29
CA ASN A 106 -3.19 12.82 7.66
C ASN A 106 -3.20 13.95 8.69
N ARG A 107 -3.86 13.76 9.85
CA ARG A 107 -3.77 14.71 10.96
C ARG A 107 -2.39 14.74 11.61
N CYS A 108 -1.66 13.62 11.63
CA CYS A 108 -0.27 13.58 12.11
C CYS A 108 0.75 14.22 11.16
N LYS A 109 0.38 14.54 9.91
CA LYS A 109 1.27 15.14 8.89
C LYS A 109 1.18 16.66 8.77
N LEU A 110 0.25 17.31 9.47
CA LEU A 110 0.13 18.77 9.47
C LEU A 110 0.76 19.32 10.75
N PRO A 111 1.96 19.95 10.70
CA PRO A 111 2.32 20.92 11.71
C PRO A 111 1.33 22.11 11.58
N GLU A 112 0.78 22.56 12.71
CA GLU A 112 0.12 23.87 12.80
C GLU A 112 1.08 25.01 12.45
#